data_AF-A0A318AKG6-F1
#
_entry.id   AF-A0A318AKG6-F1
#
_cell.length_a   1.000
_cell.length_b   1.000
_cell.length_c   1.000
_cell.angle_alpha   90.00
_cell.angle_beta   90.00
_cell.angle_gamma   90.00
#
_symmetry.space_group_name_H-M   'P 1'
#
loop_
_entity.id
_entity.type
_entity.pdbx_description
1 polymer ?
#
loop_
_entity_poly.entity_id
_entity_poly.type
_entity_poly.pdbx_seq_one_letter_code
_entity_poly.pdbx_strand_id
1 'polypeptide(L)'
;MWWRPEVDAELIQLQAVPAGSGARLFSPAANALGEAWWSLGAGRDKIRLALLAHAASPGQPLAAIVPLDAAAPSRLRALARLLRHLDGAPPA
;
A
#
# COMPACT_ATOMS: atom_id res chain seq x y z
N MET A 1 -11.93 -11.82 4.23
CA MET A 1 -10.55 -12.05 4.72
C MET A 1 -10.00 -10.69 5.13
N TRP A 2 -9.69 -10.47 6.41
CA TRP A 2 -9.11 -9.21 6.89
C TRP A 2 -7.59 -9.30 6.82
N TRP A 3 -6.94 -8.35 6.12
CA TRP A 3 -5.48 -8.34 5.97
C TRP A 3 -4.83 -7.71 7.19
N ARG A 4 -3.79 -8.37 7.69
CA ARG A 4 -3.12 -8.00 8.93
C ARG A 4 -1.62 -7.97 8.70
N PRO A 5 -0.91 -6.89 9.11
CA PRO A 5 0.54 -6.79 8.91
C PRO A 5 1.31 -7.91 9.62
N GLU A 6 0.72 -8.50 10.67
CA GLU A 6 1.30 -9.62 11.42
C GLU A 6 1.19 -10.96 10.67
N VAL A 7 0.31 -11.03 9.66
CA VAL A 7 -0.01 -12.26 8.92
C VAL A 7 0.45 -12.16 7.46
N ASP A 8 0.42 -10.96 6.89
CA ASP A 8 0.65 -10.72 5.47
C ASP A 8 1.99 -9.99 5.28
N ALA A 9 3.06 -10.78 5.09
CA ALA A 9 4.44 -10.31 5.03
C ALA A 9 4.73 -9.34 3.87
N GLU A 10 3.84 -9.24 2.88
CA GLU A 10 3.95 -8.31 1.76
C GLU A 10 3.00 -7.10 1.87
N LEU A 11 2.22 -6.99 2.96
CA LEU A 11 1.32 -5.87 3.17
C LEU A 11 2.11 -4.59 3.44
N ILE A 12 1.87 -3.58 2.60
CA ILE A 12 2.43 -2.24 2.79
C ILE A 12 1.41 -1.38 3.51
N GLN A 13 1.81 -0.85 4.67
CA GLN A 13 1.01 0.12 5.40
C GLN A 13 1.21 1.50 4.80
N LEU A 14 0.14 2.28 4.72
CA LEU A 14 0.12 3.63 4.21
C LEU A 14 -0.34 4.57 5.32
N GLN A 15 0.26 5.75 5.37
CA GLN A 15 -0.20 6.87 6.17
C GLN A 15 -0.43 8.08 5.27
N ALA A 16 -1.44 8.87 5.63
CA ALA A 16 -1.65 10.16 5.01
C ALA A 16 -0.53 11.12 5.42
N VAL A 17 -0.03 11.90 4.47
CA VAL A 17 1.01 12.90 4.73
C VAL A 17 0.53 14.31 4.31
N PRO A 18 1.11 15.37 4.89
CA PRO A 18 0.82 16.74 4.48
C PRO A 18 1.05 16.95 2.98
N ALA A 19 0.29 17.87 2.39
CA ALA A 19 0.40 18.20 0.96
C ALA A 19 1.84 18.65 0.61
N GLY A 20 2.46 18.00 -0.37
CA GLY A 20 3.78 18.39 -0.91
C GLY A 20 4.77 17.25 -1.13
N SER A 21 4.54 16.06 -0.58
CA SER A 21 5.41 14.89 -0.76
C SER A 21 4.61 13.60 -0.69
N GLY A 22 4.93 12.60 -1.53
CA GLY A 22 4.29 11.28 -1.53
C GLY A 22 3.61 10.91 -2.86
N ALA A 23 3.36 9.61 -3.03
CA ALA A 23 2.63 9.10 -4.20
C ALA A 23 1.13 9.35 -4.04
N ARG A 24 0.45 9.59 -5.15
CA ARG A 24 -1.03 9.70 -5.19
C ARG A 24 -1.60 8.37 -5.62
N LEU A 25 -2.48 7.79 -4.81
CA LEU A 25 -3.27 6.62 -5.18
C LEU A 25 -4.72 7.05 -5.38
N PHE A 26 -5.30 6.65 -6.51
CA PHE A 26 -6.69 6.91 -6.82
C PHE A 26 -7.54 5.67 -6.54
N SER A 27 -8.76 5.90 -6.03
CA SER A 27 -9.85 4.92 -5.84
C SER A 27 -9.49 3.66 -5.01
N PRO A 28 -9.50 3.73 -3.67
CA PRO A 28 -9.49 2.53 -2.83
C PRO A 28 -10.78 1.73 -2.96
N ALA A 29 -10.70 0.42 -2.72
CA ALA A 29 -11.85 -0.33 -2.25
C ALA A 29 -12.04 0.04 -0.76
N ALA A 30 -13.00 0.93 -0.48
CA ALA A 30 -13.38 1.26 0.89
C ALA A 30 -14.23 0.14 1.48
N ASN A 31 -13.91 -0.32 2.69
CA ASN A 31 -14.80 -1.21 3.43
C ASN A 31 -15.72 -0.41 4.37
N ALA A 32 -16.74 -1.07 4.93
CA ALA A 32 -17.74 -0.45 5.81
C ALA A 32 -17.17 0.14 7.12
N LEU A 33 -15.89 -0.08 7.43
CA LEU A 33 -15.21 0.37 8.65
C LEU A 33 -14.32 1.60 8.41
N GLY A 34 -14.40 2.24 7.23
CA GLY A 34 -13.56 3.38 6.89
C GLY A 34 -12.11 3.02 6.55
N GLU A 35 -11.78 1.73 6.49
CA GLU A 35 -10.46 1.28 6.07
C GLU A 35 -10.38 1.30 4.54
N ALA A 36 -9.32 1.93 4.03
CA ALA A 36 -9.03 1.98 2.61
C ALA A 36 -7.99 0.93 2.25
N TRP A 37 -8.36 0.05 1.30
CA TRP A 37 -7.52 -1.02 0.82
C TRP A 37 -7.31 -0.89 -0.69
N TRP A 38 -6.08 -1.16 -1.13
CA TRP A 38 -5.77 -1.26 -2.55
C TRP A 38 -5.24 -2.65 -2.86
N SER A 39 -5.63 -3.13 -4.03
CA SER A 39 -5.04 -4.29 -4.69
C SER A 39 -4.59 -3.84 -6.06
N LEU A 40 -3.29 -3.82 -6.29
CA LEU A 40 -2.70 -3.47 -7.59
C LEU A 40 -2.12 -4.75 -8.22
N GLY A 41 -2.32 -4.92 -9.53
CA GLY A 41 -1.89 -6.13 -10.24
C GLY A 41 -2.78 -7.36 -10.01
N ALA A 42 -2.37 -8.50 -10.55
CA ALA A 42 -3.09 -9.77 -10.49
C ALA A 42 -2.16 -10.95 -10.16
N GLY A 43 -2.71 -12.05 -9.64
CA GLY A 43 -1.96 -13.28 -9.39
C GLY A 43 -0.84 -13.12 -8.35
N ARG A 44 0.37 -13.57 -8.72
CA ARG A 44 1.57 -13.54 -7.85
C ARG A 44 2.16 -12.15 -7.66
N ASP A 45 1.82 -11.20 -8.54
CA ASP A 45 2.30 -9.81 -8.49
C ASP A 45 1.31 -8.87 -7.79
N LYS A 46 0.32 -9.44 -7.11
CA LYS A 46 -0.68 -8.66 -6.40
C LYS A 46 -0.04 -7.89 -5.25
N ILE A 47 0.01 -6.57 -5.36
CA ILE A 47 0.46 -5.66 -4.32
C ILE A 47 -0.73 -5.28 -3.44
N ARG A 48 -0.57 -5.41 -2.12
CA ARG A 48 -1.62 -5.13 -1.13
C ARG A 48 -1.22 -3.94 -0.28
N LEU A 49 -2.09 -2.94 -0.22
CA LEU A 49 -1.87 -1.71 0.54
C LEU A 49 -3.00 -1.50 1.56
N ALA A 50 -2.63 -1.04 2.76
CA ALA A 50 -3.54 -0.78 3.87
C ALA A 50 -3.36 0.65 4.39
N LEU A 51 -4.42 1.45 4.47
CA LEU A 51 -4.35 2.76 5.12
C LEU A 51 -4.49 2.63 6.65
N LEU A 52 -3.55 3.19 7.41
CA LEU A 52 -3.57 3.20 8.89
C LEU A 52 -4.53 4.23 9.51
N ALA A 53 -5.17 5.07 8.70
CA ALA A 53 -6.10 6.10 9.15
C ALA A 53 -7.52 5.83 8.66
N HIS A 54 -8.51 6.29 9.43
CA HIS A 54 -9.95 6.10 9.16
C HIS A 54 -10.47 6.85 7.92
N ALA A 55 -9.67 7.74 7.32
CA ALA A 55 -9.98 8.36 6.04
C ALA A 55 -8.72 9.03 5.46
N ALA A 56 -8.41 8.74 4.20
CA ALA A 56 -7.58 9.61 3.37
C ALA A 56 -8.50 10.26 2.33
N SER A 57 -8.36 11.56 2.12
CA SER A 57 -9.10 12.22 1.06
C SER A 57 -8.62 11.71 -0.30
N PRO A 58 -9.51 11.53 -1.29
CA PRO A 58 -9.10 11.17 -2.65
C PRO A 58 -8.04 12.13 -3.18
N GLY A 59 -6.93 11.59 -3.70
CA GLY A 59 -5.82 12.39 -4.22
C GLY A 59 -4.88 12.99 -3.16
N GLN A 60 -5.13 12.76 -1.87
CA GLN A 60 -4.19 13.10 -0.81
C GLN A 60 -2.90 12.29 -0.97
N PRO A 61 -1.71 12.91 -0.80
CA PRO A 61 -0.47 12.16 -0.87
C PRO A 61 -0.35 11.18 0.30
N LEU A 62 0.23 10.02 0.01
CA LEU A 62 0.43 8.93 0.96
C LEU A 62 1.91 8.58 1.07
N ALA A 63 2.33 8.17 2.26
CA ALA A 63 3.64 7.59 2.51
C ALA A 63 3.51 6.12 2.91
N ALA A 64 4.41 5.28 2.39
CA ALA A 64 4.52 3.89 2.80
C ALA A 64 5.31 3.78 4.12
N ILE A 65 4.78 3.00 5.05
CA ILE A 65 5.45 2.61 6.29
C ILE A 65 5.92 1.16 6.10
N VAL A 66 7.23 0.94 6.28
CA VAL A 66 7.85 -0.38 6.21
C VAL A 66 8.52 -0.67 7.56
N PRO A 67 7.88 -1.46 8.44
CA PRO A 67 8.52 -1.94 9.65
C PRO A 67 9.77 -2.75 9.33
N LEU A 68 10.88 -2.45 10.01
CA LEU A 68 12.16 -3.15 9.88
C LEU A 68 12.24 -4.38 10.81
N ASP A 69 11.32 -5.31 10.62
CA ASP A 69 11.25 -6.58 11.36
C ASP A 69 11.61 -7.79 10.45
N ALA A 70 11.32 -9.01 10.92
CA ALA A 70 11.61 -10.25 10.17
C ALA A 70 10.95 -10.30 8.77
N ALA A 71 9.86 -9.56 8.54
CA ALA A 71 9.17 -9.50 7.25
C ALA A 71 9.66 -8.33 6.37
N ALA A 72 10.57 -7.48 6.85
CA ALA A 72 11.08 -6.32 6.11
C ALA A 72 11.59 -6.65 4.70
N PRO A 73 12.35 -7.74 4.45
CA PRO A 73 12.79 -8.07 3.09
C PRO A 73 11.63 -8.28 2.11
N SER A 74 10.56 -8.95 2.56
CA SER A 74 9.36 -9.18 1.75
C SER A 74 8.60 -7.87 1.48
N ARG A 75 8.44 -7.02 2.50
CA ARG A 75 7.82 -5.69 2.34
C ARG A 75 8.60 -4.78 1.41
N LEU A 76 9.94 -4.80 1.45
CA LEU A 76 10.78 -4.02 0.55
C LEU A 76 10.64 -4.49 -0.91
N ARG A 77 10.53 -5.80 -1.17
CA ARG A 77 10.24 -6.33 -2.51
C ARG A 77 8.86 -5.89 -3.00
N ALA A 78 7.85 -5.96 -2.14
CA ALA A 78 6.51 -5.46 -2.46
C ALA A 78 6.53 -3.95 -2.77
N LEU A 79 7.27 -3.16 -1.99
CA LEU A 79 7.44 -1.73 -2.23
C LEU A 79 8.16 -1.44 -3.56
N ALA A 80 9.21 -2.21 -3.90
CA ALA A 80 9.88 -2.08 -5.18
C ALA A 80 8.94 -2.39 -6.37
N ARG A 81 8.07 -3.40 -6.24
CA ARG A 81 7.01 -3.68 -7.23
C ARG A 81 6.01 -2.53 -7.32
N LEU A 82 5.61 -1.96 -6.18
CA LEU A 82 4.72 -0.79 -6.13
C LEU A 82 5.33 0.40 -6.87
N LEU A 83 6.59 0.74 -6.60
CA LEU A 83 7.27 1.85 -7.27
C LEU A 83 7.30 1.64 -8.79
N ARG A 84 7.69 0.44 -9.25
CA ARG A 84 7.65 0.11 -10.69
C ARG A 84 6.27 0.28 -11.29
N HIS A 85 5.23 -0.17 -10.60
CA HIS A 85 3.85 -0.04 -11.06
C HIS A 85 3.42 1.44 -11.18
N LEU A 86 3.80 2.27 -10.20
CA LEU A 86 3.54 3.71 -10.22
C LEU A 86 4.31 4.43 -11.34
N ASP A 87 5.51 3.96 -11.67
CA ASP A 87 6.33 4.47 -12.77
C ASP A 87 5.89 3.93 -14.15
N GLY A 88 4.84 3.11 -14.21
CA GLY A 88 4.35 2.50 -15.45
C GLY A 88 5.25 1.40 -16.02
N ALA A 89 6.20 0.89 -15.24
CA ALA A 89 7.07 -0.23 -15.64
C ALA A 89 6.38 -1.58 -15.38
N PRO A 90 6.52 -2.58 -16.28
CA PRO A 90 5.92 -3.90 -16.09
C PRO A 90 6.49 -4.62 -14.85
N PRO A 91 5.71 -5.50 -14.19
CA PRO A 91 6.20 -6.31 -13.08
C PRO A 91 7.29 -7.28 -13.60
N ALA A 92 8.42 -7.31 -12.89
CA ALA A 92 9.51 -8.27 -13.05
C ALA A 92 9.41 -9.35 -11.97
#